data_AF-A0A6J3DMQ3-F1
#
_entry.id   AF-A0A6J3DMQ3-F1
#
_cell.length_a   1.000
_cell.length_b   1.000
_cell.length_c   1.000
_cell.angle_alpha   90.00
_cell.angle_beta   90.00
_cell.angle_gamma   90.00
#
_symmetry.space_group_name_H-M   'P 1'
#
loop_
_entity.id
_entity.type
_entity.pdbx_description
1 polymer ?
#
loop_
_entity_poly.entity_id
_entity_poly.type
_entity_poly.pdbx_seq_one_letter_code
_entity_poly.pdbx_strand_id
1 'polypeptide(L)'
;MNTNFFHIIKSKKELIPLVGVVSFAAVGAVAFSAYSLFSKSDVIINKTGNPEPWETIDPTRPQKLLTIHQKWKPIEELENVRKLTK
;
A
#
# COMPACT_ATOMS: atom_id res chain seq x y z
N MET A 1 18.79 0.53 -36.60
CA MET A 1 18.25 -0.83 -36.36
C MET A 1 17.20 -0.74 -35.27
N ASN A 2 15.91 -0.69 -35.61
CA ASN A 2 14.83 -0.70 -34.63
C ASN A 2 14.47 -2.15 -34.33
N THR A 3 15.26 -2.83 -33.49
CA THR A 3 14.90 -4.16 -33.01
C THR A 3 13.79 -4.02 -31.98
N ASN A 4 12.56 -4.36 -32.37
CA ASN A 4 11.40 -4.43 -31.47
C ASN A 4 11.73 -5.28 -30.24
N PHE A 5 11.41 -4.80 -29.04
CA PHE A 5 11.70 -5.47 -27.76
C PHE A 5 11.22 -6.94 -27.72
N PHE A 6 10.05 -7.22 -28.32
CA PHE A 6 9.54 -8.58 -28.48
C PHE A 6 10.44 -9.49 -29.32
N HIS A 7 11.12 -8.95 -30.33
CA HIS A 7 12.08 -9.69 -31.13
C HIS A 7 13.31 -10.06 -30.30
N ILE A 8 13.80 -9.17 -29.43
CA ILE A 8 14.92 -9.43 -28.52
C ILE A 8 14.57 -10.57 -27.56
N ILE A 9 13.40 -10.53 -26.93
CA ILE A 9 12.95 -11.59 -26.01
C ILE A 9 12.74 -12.93 -26.76
N LYS A 10 12.21 -12.89 -27.99
CA LYS A 10 12.03 -14.11 -28.81
C LYS A 10 13.37 -14.74 -29.19
N SER A 11 14.37 -13.92 -29.52
CA SER A 11 15.70 -14.36 -29.93
C SER A 11 16.60 -14.74 -28.74
N LYS A 12 16.36 -14.19 -27.55
CA LYS A 12 17.12 -14.44 -26.31
C LYS A 12 16.18 -14.90 -25.19
N LYS A 13 15.83 -16.19 -25.21
CA LYS A 13 14.88 -16.81 -24.25
C LYS A 13 15.31 -16.71 -22.79
N GLU A 14 16.59 -16.58 -22.55
CA GLU A 14 17.24 -16.40 -21.24
C GLU A 14 16.74 -15.13 -20.52
N LEU A 15 16.31 -14.12 -21.29
CA LEU A 15 15.80 -12.86 -20.74
C LEU A 15 14.35 -12.95 -20.28
N ILE A 16 13.59 -13.98 -20.66
CA ILE A 16 12.18 -14.16 -20.28
C ILE A 16 12.00 -14.15 -18.74
N PRO A 17 12.70 -14.99 -17.96
CA PRO A 17 12.55 -14.97 -16.51
C PRO A 17 12.96 -13.62 -15.90
N LEU A 18 14.02 -13.00 -16.41
CA LEU A 18 14.48 -11.69 -15.93
C LEU A 18 13.43 -10.61 -16.15
N VAL A 19 12.89 -10.50 -17.37
CA VAL A 19 11.82 -9.55 -17.70
C VAL A 19 10.58 -9.84 -16.88
N GLY A 20 10.25 -11.12 -16.64
CA GLY A 20 9.12 -11.51 -15.80
C GLY A 20 9.24 -10.97 -14.36
N VAL A 21 10.38 -11.20 -13.71
CA VAL A 21 10.61 -10.74 -12.32
C VAL A 21 10.61 -9.21 -12.24
N VAL A 22 11.31 -8.53 -13.14
CA VAL A 22 11.37 -7.05 -13.15
C VAL A 22 10.00 -6.44 -13.41
N SER A 23 9.25 -6.99 -14.37
CA SER A 23 7.90 -6.51 -14.68
C SER A 23 6.96 -6.73 -13.50
N PHE A 24 7.03 -7.90 -12.85
CA PHE A 24 6.23 -8.20 -11.67
C PHE A 24 6.55 -7.25 -10.52
N ALA A 25 7.84 -6.98 -10.27
CA ALA A 25 8.28 -6.03 -9.25
C ALA A 25 7.79 -4.60 -9.55
N ALA A 26 7.91 -4.14 -10.80
CA ALA A 26 7.47 -2.82 -11.21
C ALA A 26 5.94 -2.64 -11.05
N VAL A 27 5.16 -3.62 -11.52
CA VAL A 27 3.70 -3.62 -11.36
C VAL A 27 3.32 -3.67 -9.88
N GLY A 28 3.96 -4.52 -9.09
CA GLY A 28 3.73 -4.62 -7.65
C GLY A 28 4.02 -3.31 -6.91
N ALA A 29 5.12 -2.62 -7.26
CA ALA A 29 5.48 -1.34 -6.68
C ALA A 29 4.44 -0.25 -7.00
N VAL A 30 3.99 -0.18 -8.25
CA VAL A 30 2.96 0.78 -8.68
C VAL A 30 1.63 0.48 -7.99
N ALA A 31 1.21 -0.78 -7.96
CA ALA A 31 -0.03 -1.20 -7.32
C ALA A 31 -0.03 -0.91 -5.82
N PHE A 32 1.08 -1.23 -5.12
CA PHE A 32 1.21 -0.96 -3.70
C PHE A 32 1.25 0.55 -3.40
N SER A 33 1.92 1.33 -4.24
CA SER A 33 1.95 2.79 -4.10
C SER A 33 0.56 3.39 -4.22
N ALA A 34 -0.22 2.97 -5.22
CA ALA A 34 -1.60 3.39 -5.37
C ALA A 34 -2.47 2.94 -4.18
N TYR A 35 -2.37 1.68 -3.76
CA TYR A 35 -3.08 1.17 -2.58
C TYR A 35 -2.76 2.00 -1.33
N SER A 36 -1.48 2.25 -1.08
CA SER A 36 -1.02 3.01 0.09
C SER A 36 -1.56 4.44 0.07
N LEU A 37 -1.46 5.12 -1.08
CA LEU A 37 -1.92 6.49 -1.25
C LEU A 37 -3.42 6.66 -0.99
N PHE A 38 -4.25 5.70 -1.40
CA PHE A 38 -5.71 5.82 -1.29
C PHE A 38 -6.30 5.13 -0.04
N SER A 39 -5.62 4.14 0.52
CA SER A 39 -6.18 3.30 1.59
C SER A 39 -5.49 3.44 2.93
N LYS A 40 -4.35 4.15 3.02
CA LYS A 40 -3.63 4.35 4.28
C LYS A 40 -3.73 5.79 4.75
N SER A 41 -4.17 5.96 6.00
CA SER A 41 -4.19 7.25 6.70
C SER A 41 -2.81 7.86 6.84
N ASP A 42 -1.77 7.03 6.98
CA ASP A 42 -0.41 7.49 7.26
C ASP A 42 0.22 8.24 6.07
N VAL A 43 -0.34 8.07 4.85
CA VAL A 43 0.10 8.83 3.68
C VAL A 43 -0.63 10.17 3.64
N ILE A 44 0.02 11.19 4.19
CA ILE A 44 -0.56 12.52 4.31
C ILE A 44 -0.44 13.28 2.99
N ILE A 45 -1.57 13.43 2.28
CA ILE A 45 -1.66 14.27 1.08
C ILE A 45 -1.95 15.73 1.46
N ASN A 46 -2.76 15.97 2.50
CA ASN A 46 -3.15 17.30 2.95
C ASN A 46 -2.93 17.46 4.46
N LYS A 47 -1.80 18.10 4.83
CA LYS A 47 -1.49 18.41 6.24
C LYS A 47 -2.33 19.54 6.82
N THR A 48 -2.84 20.46 6.00
CA THR A 48 -3.55 21.65 6.48
C THR A 48 -5.00 21.33 6.87
N GLY A 49 -5.68 20.48 6.10
CA GLY A 49 -7.07 20.10 6.36
C GLY A 49 -7.24 18.90 7.31
N ASN A 50 -6.19 18.10 7.49
CA ASN A 50 -6.19 16.94 8.39
C ASN A 50 -4.78 16.72 8.97
N PRO A 51 -4.41 17.43 10.04
CA PRO A 51 -3.04 17.40 10.58
C PRO A 51 -2.66 16.05 11.18
N GLU A 52 -3.64 15.25 11.64
CA GLU A 52 -3.42 13.97 12.33
C GLU A 52 -4.28 12.84 11.72
N PRO A 53 -4.03 12.40 10.47
CA PRO A 53 -4.90 11.42 9.82
C PRO A 53 -4.94 10.05 10.51
N TRP A 54 -3.86 9.67 11.19
CA TRP A 54 -3.74 8.42 11.95
C TRP A 54 -4.67 8.38 13.18
N GLU A 55 -5.14 9.54 13.65
CA GLU A 55 -6.13 9.60 14.72
C GLU A 55 -7.51 9.12 14.21
N THR A 56 -7.87 9.41 12.96
CA THR A 56 -9.20 9.14 12.39
C THR A 56 -9.40 7.72 11.82
N ILE A 57 -8.61 6.74 12.26
CA ILE A 57 -8.69 5.36 11.77
C ILE A 57 -9.89 4.63 12.41
N ASP A 58 -10.64 3.85 11.61
CA ASP A 58 -11.69 2.96 12.10
C ASP A 58 -11.08 1.70 12.76
N PRO A 59 -11.19 1.53 14.09
CA PRO A 59 -10.58 0.40 14.80
C PRO A 59 -11.32 -0.92 14.57
N THR A 60 -12.51 -0.91 13.97
CA THR A 60 -13.32 -2.10 13.71
C THR A 60 -12.96 -2.79 12.39
N ARG A 61 -12.21 -2.10 11.53
CA ARG A 61 -11.83 -2.60 10.21
C ARG A 61 -10.39 -3.09 10.17
N PRO A 62 -10.11 -4.11 9.33
CA PRO A 62 -8.75 -4.52 9.01
C PRO A 62 -7.90 -3.37 8.46
N GLN A 63 -6.80 -3.05 9.14
CA GLN A 63 -5.87 -1.99 8.70
C GLN A 63 -4.67 -2.50 7.92
N LYS A 64 -4.50 -3.81 7.73
CA LYS A 64 -3.37 -4.40 6.99
C LYS A 64 -3.87 -5.05 5.70
N LEU A 65 -2.99 -5.11 4.69
CA LEU A 65 -3.28 -5.79 3.42
C LEU A 65 -3.55 -7.28 3.63
N LEU A 66 -2.86 -7.89 4.60
CA LEU A 66 -3.05 -9.27 5.03
C LEU A 66 -3.27 -9.29 6.54
N THR A 67 -4.35 -9.93 6.98
CA THR A 67 -4.68 -10.12 8.39
C THR A 67 -4.86 -11.58 8.70
N ILE A 68 -4.10 -12.11 9.65
CA ILE A 68 -4.19 -13.49 10.12
C ILE A 68 -4.54 -13.45 11.60
N HIS A 69 -5.71 -13.98 11.96
CA HIS A 69 -6.19 -14.09 13.35
C HIS A 69 -6.15 -12.78 14.17
N GLN A 70 -6.27 -11.61 13.51
CA GLN A 70 -6.26 -10.31 14.18
C GLN A 70 -7.69 -9.90 14.58
N LYS A 71 -7.85 -9.42 15.81
CA LYS A 71 -9.10 -8.84 16.31
C LYS A 71 -9.05 -7.32 16.13
N TRP A 72 -10.05 -6.76 15.47
CA TRP A 72 -10.21 -5.33 15.24
C TRP A 72 -11.31 -4.82 16.15
N LYS A 73 -10.91 -4.25 17.29
CA LYS A 73 -11.80 -3.68 18.29
C LYS A 73 -11.20 -2.38 18.81
N PRO A 74 -12.03 -1.39 19.17
CA PRO A 74 -11.56 -0.20 19.86
C PRO A 74 -10.85 -0.55 21.16
N ILE A 75 -9.84 0.24 21.50
CA ILE A 75 -9.09 0.14 22.75
C ILE A 75 -9.77 1.10 23.72
N GLU A 76 -10.39 0.58 24.78
CA GLU A 76 -11.19 1.37 25.72
C GLU A 76 -10.36 2.46 26.41
N GLU A 77 -9.11 2.14 26.75
CA GLU A 77 -8.17 3.09 27.36
C GLU A 77 -7.90 4.27 26.44
N LEU A 78 -7.71 4.01 25.15
CA LEU A 78 -7.47 5.03 24.14
C LEU A 78 -8.71 5.92 23.94
N GLU A 79 -9.91 5.34 23.93
CA GLU A 79 -11.15 6.11 23.85
C GLU A 79 -11.34 7.01 25.08
N ASN A 80 -11.02 6.51 26.27
CA ASN A 80 -11.13 7.28 27.49
C ASN A 80 -10.17 8.48 27.49
N VAL A 81 -8.91 8.27 27.10
CA VAL A 81 -7.94 9.37 26.93
C VAL A 81 -8.44 10.38 25.90
N ARG A 82 -8.96 9.91 24.77
CA ARG A 82 -9.49 10.78 23.72
C ARG A 82 -10.65 11.66 24.18
N LYS A 83 -11.54 11.12 25.04
CA LYS A 83 -12.64 11.89 25.65
C LYS A 83 -12.17 12.95 26.64
N LEU A 84 -10.99 12.78 27.24
CA LEU A 84 -10.41 13.75 28.18
C LEU A 84 -9.65 14.87 27.46
N THR A 85 -9.12 14.59 26.27
CA THR A 85 -8.29 15.52 25.49
C THR A 85 -9.09 16.38 24.50
N LYS A 86 -10.27 15.92 24.05
CA LYS A 86 -11.18 16.68 23.18
C LYS A 86 -12.15 17.55 23.98
#